data_AF-A0A7C5XQB1-F1
#
_entry.id   AF-A0A7C5XQB1-F1
#
_cell.length_a   1.000
_cell.length_b   1.000
_cell.length_c   1.000
_cell.angle_alpha   90.00
_cell.angle_beta   90.00
_cell.angle_gamma   90.00
#
_symmetry.space_group_name_H-M   'P 1'
#
loop_
_entity.id
_entity.type
_entity.pdbx_description
1 polymer ?
#
loop_
_entity_poly.entity_id
_entity_poly.type
_entity_poly.pdbx_seq_one_letter_code
_entity_poly.pdbx_strand_id
1 'polypeptide(L)'
;MDKVLNEVLDRITPSKAEKDREFEIIGRVLEILREFPVDPIVVGSTIKETDLAGDKDIDIFMRFDPETSRQDLEGKGIEYGKAVFEKLGVKWRLDFSEHPYTKGEY
;
A
#
# COMPACT_ATOMS: atom_id res chain seq x y z
N MET A 1 35.06 -1.71 11.03
CA MET A 1 33.66 -2.16 11.13
C MET A 1 32.74 -1.09 10.55
N ASP A 2 32.89 0.15 10.98
CA ASP A 2 32.06 1.30 10.55
C ASP A 2 32.05 1.57 9.05
N LYS A 3 33.19 1.43 8.36
CA LYS A 3 33.25 1.62 6.90
C LYS A 3 32.35 0.63 6.14
N VAL A 4 32.35 -0.63 6.55
CA VAL A 4 31.51 -1.68 5.93
C VAL A 4 30.03 -1.42 6.23
N LEU A 5 29.70 -0.98 7.44
CA LEU A 5 28.33 -0.64 7.81
C LEU A 5 27.80 0.54 6.98
N ASN A 6 28.61 1.59 6.79
CA ASN A 6 28.20 2.74 5.97
C ASN A 6 28.02 2.36 4.50
N GLU A 7 28.93 1.57 3.93
CA GLU A 7 28.77 1.08 2.54
C GLU A 7 27.52 0.21 2.35
N VAL A 8 27.12 -0.55 3.38
CA VAL A 8 25.87 -1.31 3.35
C VAL A 8 24.66 -0.38 3.50
N LEU A 9 24.70 0.58 4.42
CA LEU A 9 23.62 1.56 4.64
C LEU A 9 23.32 2.36 3.38
N ASP A 10 24.34 2.83 2.66
CA ASP A 10 24.18 3.57 1.40
C ASP A 10 23.51 2.73 0.31
N ARG A 11 23.63 1.39 0.38
CA ARG A 11 23.04 0.46 -0.59
C ARG A 11 21.62 0.04 -0.24
N ILE A 12 21.28 -0.02 1.04
CA ILE A 12 19.98 -0.53 1.50
C ILE A 12 19.02 0.58 1.91
N THR A 13 19.48 1.82 2.05
CA THR A 13 18.60 2.94 2.40
C THR A 13 17.89 3.45 1.15
N PRO A 14 16.55 3.50 1.13
CA PRO A 14 15.78 4.07 0.03
C PRO A 14 16.25 5.48 -0.30
N SER A 15 16.38 5.76 -1.60
CA SER A 15 16.71 7.10 -2.05
C SER A 15 15.53 8.06 -1.83
N LYS A 16 15.80 9.36 -1.76
CA LYS A 16 14.74 10.38 -1.68
C LYS A 16 13.74 10.26 -2.84
N ALA A 17 14.23 9.99 -4.05
CA ALA A 17 13.38 9.84 -5.23
C ALA A 17 12.46 8.62 -5.16
N GLU A 18 12.87 7.55 -4.47
CA GLU A 18 12.01 6.40 -4.21
C GLU A 18 10.91 6.75 -3.21
N LYS A 19 11.27 7.35 -2.08
CA LYS A 19 10.29 7.82 -1.09
C LYS A 19 9.27 8.79 -1.69
N ASP A 20 9.74 9.79 -2.45
CA ASP A 20 8.86 10.78 -3.10
C ASP A 20 7.85 10.11 -4.04
N ARG A 21 8.28 9.07 -4.79
CA ARG A 21 7.40 8.30 -5.68
C ARG A 21 6.36 7.48 -4.89
N GLU A 22 6.77 6.86 -3.79
CA GLU A 22 5.84 6.10 -2.94
C GLU A 22 4.77 7.00 -2.35
N PHE A 23 5.14 8.16 -1.82
CA PHE A 23 4.20 9.14 -1.29
C PHE A 23 3.25 9.70 -2.37
N GLU A 24 3.74 9.88 -3.60
CA GLU A 24 2.89 10.26 -4.73
C GLU A 24 1.81 9.21 -5.01
N ILE A 25 2.19 7.93 -5.04
CA ILE A 25 1.27 6.81 -5.29
C ILE A 25 0.28 6.67 -4.16
N ILE A 26 0.74 6.73 -2.90
CA ILE A 26 -0.11 6.75 -1.72
C ILE A 26 -1.15 7.86 -1.84
N GLY A 27 -0.72 9.09 -2.17
CA GLY A 27 -1.61 10.24 -2.33
C GLY A 27 -2.71 9.97 -3.36
N ARG A 28 -2.36 9.40 -4.52
CA ARG A 28 -3.33 9.06 -5.57
C ARG A 28 -4.31 7.98 -5.13
N VAL A 29 -3.84 6.93 -4.45
CA VAL A 29 -4.71 5.86 -3.92
C VAL A 29 -5.68 6.41 -2.87
N LEU A 30 -5.18 7.20 -1.93
CA LEU A 30 -6.00 7.81 -0.88
C LEU A 30 -7.07 8.73 -1.47
N GLU A 31 -6.75 9.50 -2.52
CA GLU A 31 -7.74 10.36 -3.19
C GLU A 31 -8.89 9.55 -3.79
N ILE A 32 -8.58 8.44 -4.47
CA ILE A 32 -9.61 7.56 -5.03
C ILE A 32 -10.43 6.89 -3.93
N LEU A 33 -9.78 6.49 -2.82
CA LEU A 33 -10.46 5.82 -1.71
C LEU A 33 -11.47 6.72 -0.97
N ARG A 34 -11.32 8.05 -1.05
CA ARG A 34 -12.30 9.00 -0.49
C ARG A 34 -13.67 8.95 -1.14
N GLU A 35 -13.79 8.35 -2.32
CA GLU A 35 -15.08 8.15 -2.99
C GLU A 35 -15.91 7.01 -2.37
N PHE A 36 -15.30 6.20 -1.49
CA PHE A 36 -15.93 5.03 -0.89
C PHE A 36 -16.20 5.27 0.62
N PRO A 37 -17.18 4.56 1.21
CA PRO A 37 -17.52 4.68 2.63
C PRO A 37 -16.53 3.90 3.51
N VAL A 38 -15.24 4.19 3.39
CA VAL A 38 -14.15 3.58 4.16
C VAL A 38 -13.18 4.66 4.62
N ASP A 39 -12.48 4.39 5.71
CA ASP A 39 -11.42 5.24 6.24
C ASP A 39 -10.05 4.60 5.95
N PRO A 40 -9.36 5.00 4.87
CA PRO A 40 -8.10 4.40 4.46
C PRO A 40 -6.95 4.81 5.39
N ILE A 41 -6.12 3.84 5.78
CA ILE A 41 -4.91 4.07 6.58
C ILE A 41 -3.70 3.42 5.91
N VAL A 42 -2.63 4.20 5.78
CA VAL A 42 -1.34 3.70 5.31
C VAL A 42 -0.64 3.01 6.46
N VAL A 43 -0.20 1.78 6.23
CA VAL A 43 0.51 0.95 7.21
C VAL A 43 1.83 0.48 6.61
N GLY A 44 2.42 -0.59 7.15
CA GLY A 44 3.63 -1.17 6.59
C GLY A 44 4.92 -0.42 6.92
N SER A 45 5.98 -0.76 6.19
CA SER A 45 7.33 -0.22 6.32
C SER A 45 7.45 1.22 5.81
N THR A 46 6.69 1.58 4.77
CA THR A 46 6.73 2.91 4.13
C THR A 46 6.48 4.04 5.14
N ILE A 47 5.46 3.90 6.00
CA ILE A 47 5.14 4.93 6.99
C ILE A 47 6.08 4.91 8.22
N LYS A 48 6.75 3.77 8.46
CA LYS A 48 7.67 3.58 9.59
C LYS A 48 9.11 3.96 9.25
N GLU A 49 9.39 4.29 7.98
CA GLU A 49 10.74 4.53 7.45
C GLU A 49 11.71 3.37 7.70
N THR A 50 11.19 2.14 7.60
CA THR A 50 11.98 0.92 7.77
C THR A 50 12.04 0.08 6.50
N ASP A 51 11.64 0.66 5.37
CA ASP A 51 11.74 0.09 4.03
C ASP A 51 13.20 0.03 3.55
N LEU A 52 13.51 -0.96 2.72
CA LEU A 52 14.83 -1.15 2.13
C LEU A 52 14.80 -0.68 0.67
N ALA A 53 15.93 -0.17 0.18
CA ALA A 53 16.07 0.22 -1.21
C ALA A 53 15.68 -0.93 -2.15
N GLY A 54 14.77 -0.64 -3.09
CA GLY A 54 14.22 -1.62 -4.02
C GLY A 54 13.07 -2.48 -3.48
N ASP A 55 12.76 -2.43 -2.17
CA ASP A 55 11.60 -3.08 -1.56
C ASP A 55 10.44 -2.08 -1.47
N LYS A 56 9.50 -2.18 -2.41
CA LYS A 56 8.50 -1.13 -2.72
C LYS A 56 7.07 -1.59 -2.49
N ASP A 57 6.83 -2.28 -1.38
CA ASP A 57 5.48 -2.68 -0.99
C ASP A 57 4.79 -1.53 -0.22
N ILE A 58 3.68 -1.03 -0.78
CA ILE A 58 2.82 -0.02 -0.14
C ILE A 58 1.60 -0.73 0.41
N ASP A 59 1.43 -0.69 1.74
CA ASP A 59 0.29 -1.30 2.42
C ASP A 59 -0.77 -0.27 2.81
N ILE A 60 -2.01 -0.48 2.36
CA ILE A 60 -3.14 0.38 2.68
C ILE A 60 -4.29 -0.48 3.19
N PHE A 61 -4.78 -0.16 4.40
CA PHE A 61 -5.91 -0.83 5.02
C PHE A 61 -7.16 0.05 4.87
N MET A 62 -8.27 -0.57 4.47
CA MET A 62 -9.58 0.09 4.42
C MET A 62 -10.33 -0.22 5.72
N ARG A 63 -10.54 0.78 6.56
CA ARG A 63 -11.33 0.61 7.79
C ARG A 63 -12.80 0.82 7.45
N PHE A 64 -13.60 -0.21 7.70
CA PHE A 64 -15.04 -0.18 7.55
C PHE A 64 -15.72 0.21 8.86
N ASP A 65 -17.01 0.57 8.78
CA ASP A 65 -17.85 0.72 9.97
C ASP A 65 -17.87 -0.60 10.78
N PRO A 66 -17.74 -0.57 12.11
CA PRO A 66 -17.75 -1.79 12.95
C PRO A 66 -18.98 -2.67 12.81
N GLU A 67 -20.12 -2.11 12.39
CA GLU A 67 -21.37 -2.84 12.15
C GLU A 67 -21.40 -3.53 10.77
N THR A 68 -20.37 -3.32 9.94
CA THR A 68 -20.24 -3.98 8.64
C THR A 68 -20.05 -5.48 8.84
N SER A 69 -20.88 -6.29 8.17
CA SER A 69 -20.76 -7.74 8.24
C SER A 69 -19.43 -8.22 7.66
N ARG A 70 -18.93 -9.36 8.12
CA ARG A 70 -17.67 -9.94 7.59
C ARG A 70 -17.74 -10.18 6.08
N GLN A 71 -18.88 -10.66 5.59
CA GLN A 71 -19.10 -10.92 4.17
C GLN A 71 -19.07 -9.62 3.35
N ASP A 72 -19.67 -8.54 3.86
CA ASP A 72 -19.64 -7.24 3.20
C ASP A 72 -18.24 -6.62 3.24
N LEU A 73 -17.49 -6.79 4.34
CA LEU A 73 -16.12 -6.31 4.47
C LEU A 73 -15.22 -6.94 3.40
N GLU A 74 -15.28 -8.26 3.24
CA GLU A 74 -14.52 -8.96 2.20
C GLU A 74 -14.98 -8.55 0.80
N GLY A 75 -16.29 -8.58 0.53
CA GLY A 75 -16.82 -8.26 -0.80
C GLY A 75 -16.55 -6.82 -1.22
N LYS A 76 -16.88 -5.85 -0.37
CA LYS A 76 -16.66 -4.42 -0.63
C LYS A 76 -15.19 -4.06 -0.62
N GLY A 77 -14.39 -4.67 0.27
CA GLY A 77 -12.95 -4.46 0.29
C GLY A 77 -12.29 -4.82 -1.04
N ILE A 78 -12.65 -5.98 -1.61
CA ILE A 78 -12.16 -6.39 -2.93
C ILE A 78 -12.70 -5.46 -4.03
N GLU A 79 -13.99 -5.12 -3.99
CA GLU A 79 -14.61 -4.24 -4.98
C GLU A 79 -13.94 -2.86 -5.02
N TYR A 80 -13.72 -2.25 -3.86
CA TYR A 80 -13.11 -0.92 -3.75
C TYR A 80 -11.63 -0.96 -4.15
N GLY A 81 -10.89 -1.98 -3.71
CA GLY A 81 -9.50 -2.18 -4.13
C GLY A 81 -9.36 -2.36 -5.64
N LYS A 82 -10.24 -3.14 -6.26
CA LYS A 82 -10.32 -3.29 -7.72
C LYS A 82 -10.56 -1.93 -8.40
N ALA A 83 -11.55 -1.17 -7.93
CA ALA A 83 -11.90 0.12 -8.51
C ALA A 83 -10.74 1.13 -8.42
N VAL A 84 -9.97 1.10 -7.33
CA VAL A 84 -8.73 1.90 -7.20
C VAL A 84 -7.76 1.58 -8.32
N PHE A 85 -7.43 0.30 -8.51
CA PHE A 85 -6.45 -0.09 -9.54
C PHE A 85 -6.94 0.17 -10.97
N GLU A 86 -8.23 -0.03 -11.24
CA GLU A 86 -8.84 0.29 -12.54
C GLU A 86 -8.74 1.79 -12.85
N LYS A 87 -9.01 2.66 -11.87
CA LYS A 87 -8.87 4.12 -12.02
C LYS A 87 -7.42 4.56 -12.19
N LEU A 88 -6.48 3.86 -11.56
CA LEU A 88 -5.05 4.11 -11.73
C LEU A 88 -4.52 3.58 -13.08
N GLY A 89 -5.28 2.73 -13.78
CA GLY A 89 -4.87 2.11 -15.04
C GLY A 89 -3.75 1.08 -14.87
N VAL A 90 -3.65 0.47 -13.69
CA VAL A 90 -2.61 -0.52 -13.36
C VAL A 90 -3.17 -1.94 -13.31
N LYS A 91 -2.31 -2.93 -13.56
CA LYS A 91 -2.70 -4.32 -13.43
C LYS A 91 -2.91 -4.64 -11.95
N TRP A 92 -3.93 -5.43 -11.67
CA TRP A 92 -4.22 -5.92 -10.34
C TRP A 92 -4.54 -7.42 -10.38
N ARG A 93 -4.38 -8.06 -9.22
CA ARG A 93 -4.77 -9.43 -8.97
C ARG A 93 -5.42 -9.54 -7.60
N LEU A 94 -6.28 -10.53 -7.45
CA LEU A 94 -6.72 -10.98 -6.15
C LEU A 94 -5.63 -11.90 -5.58
N ASP A 95 -5.25 -11.65 -4.34
CA ASP A 95 -4.27 -12.46 -3.61
C ASP A 95 -4.88 -12.86 -2.26
N PHE A 96 -4.28 -13.84 -1.60
CA PHE A 96 -4.88 -14.48 -0.43
C PHE A 96 -3.86 -14.62 0.71
N SER A 97 -4.28 -14.23 1.91
CA SER A 97 -3.61 -14.59 3.17
C SER A 97 -4.65 -15.26 4.06
N GLU A 98 -4.85 -14.80 5.30
CA GLU A 98 -6.03 -15.18 6.09
C GLU A 98 -7.34 -14.70 5.43
N HIS A 99 -7.28 -13.53 4.79
CA HIS A 99 -8.37 -12.92 4.03
C HIS A 99 -7.93 -12.56 2.60
N PRO A 100 -8.86 -12.55 1.64
CA PRO A 100 -8.57 -12.07 0.29
C PRO A 100 -8.31 -10.56 0.27
N TYR A 101 -7.36 -10.14 -0.56
CA TYR A 101 -7.01 -8.72 -0.76
C TYR A 101 -6.58 -8.47 -2.20
N THR A 102 -6.63 -7.21 -2.62
CA THR A 102 -6.20 -6.82 -3.98
C THR A 102 -4.76 -6.34 -3.96
N LYS A 103 -3.92 -6.88 -4.85
CA LYS A 103 -2.53 -6.46 -5.06
C LYS A 103 -2.36 -5.90 -6.47
N GLY A 104 -1.64 -4.79 -6.62
CA GLY A 104 -1.30 -4.18 -7.89
C GLY A 104 0.21 -3.97 -8.06
N GLU A 105 0.63 -3.76 -9.29
CA GLU A 105 2.02 -3.48 -9.67
C GLU A 105 2.07 -2.16 -10.46
N TYR A 106 3.03 -1.28 -10.13
CA TYR A 106 3.19 0.05 -10.72
C TYR A 106 4.61 0.29 -11.25
#